data_AF-A0A7Y4UF36-F1
#
_entry.id   AF-A0A7Y4UF36-F1
#
_cell.length_a   1.000
_cell.length_b   1.000
_cell.length_c   1.000
_cell.angle_alpha   90.00
_cell.angle_beta   90.00
_cell.angle_gamma   90.00
#
_symmetry.space_group_name_H-M   'P 1'
#
loop_
_entity.id
_entity.type
_entity.pdbx_description
1 polymer ?
#
loop_
_entity_poly.entity_id
_entity_poly.type
_entity_poly.pdbx_seq_one_letter_code
_entity_poly.pdbx_strand_id
1 'polypeptide(L)' 'LSEESGGRYITTEGGFFLLTTRYKLKRIFTELIDELHSQYTLTYEPGNTRTQGRWRTIRVELEQNDLSARTRLGYREAAQ' A
#
# COMPACT_ATOMS: atom_id res chain seq x y z
N LEU A 1 1.39 2.01 -9.83
CA LEU A 1 1.86 2.91 -8.74
C LEU A 1 1.21 2.60 -7.40
N SER A 2 -0.11 2.73 -7.24
CA SER A 2 -0.79 2.42 -5.95
C SER A 2 -0.55 0.98 -5.49
N GLU A 3 -0.70 0.01 -6.41
CA GLU A 3 -0.52 -1.41 -6.11
C GLU A 3 0.90 -1.79 -5.67
N GLU A 4 1.91 -1.03 -6.09
CA GLU A 4 3.32 -1.30 -5.81
C GLU A 4 3.85 -0.50 -4.61
N SER A 5 3.35 0.72 -4.41
CA SER A 5 3.80 1.60 -3.32
C SER A 5 3.03 1.39 -2.03
N GLY A 6 1.82 0.84 -2.09
CA GLY A 6 0.90 0.79 -0.95
C GLY A 6 -0.09 1.96 -0.90
N GLY A 7 0.26 3.11 -1.46
CA GLY A 7 -0.49 4.36 -1.29
C GLY A 7 -1.53 4.64 -2.38
N ARG A 8 -2.76 4.97 -1.97
CA ARG A 8 -3.81 5.45 -2.89
C ARG A 8 -3.64 6.94 -3.17
N TYR A 9 -3.59 7.29 -4.45
CA TYR A 9 -3.66 8.68 -4.91
C TYR A 9 -5.09 8.97 -5.38
N ILE A 10 -5.67 10.07 -4.91
CA ILE A 10 -7.00 10.52 -5.33
C ILE A 10 -6.81 11.72 -6.24
N THR A 11 -7.09 11.54 -7.53
CA THR A 11 -7.10 12.62 -8.51
C THR A 11 -8.54 13.09 -8.72
N THR A 12 -8.78 14.39 -8.64
CA THR A 12 -10.09 14.98 -8.94
C THR A 12 -9.97 15.82 -10.21
N GLU A 13 -10.57 15.36 -11.31
CA GLU A 13 -10.66 16.15 -12.54
C GLU A 13 -11.51 17.40 -12.28
N GLY A 14 -10.89 18.60 -12.24
CA GLY A 14 -11.54 19.86 -11.87
C GLY A 14 -10.91 20.61 -10.69
N GLY A 15 -9.82 20.08 -10.12
CA GLY A 15 -9.01 20.75 -9.11
C GLY A 15 -9.69 20.92 -7.74
N PHE A 16 -9.15 21.81 -6.91
CA PHE A 16 -9.61 22.10 -5.54
C PHE A 16 -11.12 22.36 -5.46
N PHE A 17 -11.71 22.94 -6.51
CA PHE A 17 -13.11 23.35 -6.54
C PHE A 17 -14.08 22.16 -6.39
N LEU A 18 -13.78 20.98 -6.93
CA LEU A 18 -14.64 19.80 -6.76
C LEU A 18 -14.47 19.09 -5.42
N LEU A 19 -13.33 19.29 -4.73
CA LEU A 19 -13.11 18.82 -3.36
C LEU A 19 -13.92 19.65 -2.35
N THR A 20 -14.34 20.87 -2.70
CA THR A 20 -15.09 21.77 -1.80
C THR A 20 -16.54 21.32 -1.55
N THR A 21 -17.09 20.42 -2.36
CA THR A 21 -18.44 19.90 -2.10
C THR A 21 -18.38 19.00 -0.87
N ARG A 22 -18.98 19.44 0.25
CA ARG A 22 -18.97 18.74 1.55
C ARG A 22 -19.28 17.24 1.45
N TYR A 23 -20.18 16.86 0.54
CA TYR A 23 -20.55 15.47 0.30
C TYR A 23 -19.39 14.62 -0.27
N LYS A 24 -18.64 15.13 -1.26
CA LYS A 24 -17.51 14.41 -1.86
C LYS A 24 -16.36 14.25 -0.85
N LEU A 25 -16.08 15.29 -0.07
CA LEU A 25 -15.05 15.22 0.97
C LEU A 25 -15.40 14.17 2.02
N LYS A 26 -16.65 14.17 2.52
CA LYS A 26 -17.14 13.17 3.46
C LYS A 26 -16.99 11.74 2.90
N ARG A 27 -17.37 11.53 1.64
CA ARG A 27 -17.24 10.22 0.98
C ARG A 27 -15.78 9.78 0.89
N ILE A 28 -14.88 10.64 0.42
CA ILE A 28 -13.44 10.33 0.32
C ILE A 28 -12.86 9.94 1.68
N PHE A 29 -13.19 10.71 2.73
CA PHE A 29 -12.73 10.39 4.08
C PHE A 29 -13.32 9.08 4.62
N THR A 30 -14.58 8.79 4.31
CA THR A 30 -15.21 7.52 4.71
C THR A 30 -14.49 6.35 4.06
N GLU A 31 -14.28 6.41 2.73
CA GLU A 31 -13.52 5.39 1.99
C GLU A 31 -12.08 5.25 2.50
N LEU A 32 -11.44 6.36 2.89
CA LEU A 32 -10.09 6.34 3.47
C LEU A 32 -10.06 5.66 4.85
N ILE A 33 -11.04 5.95 5.72
CA ILE A 33 -11.14 5.34 7.04
C ILE A 33 -11.36 3.84 6.91
N ASP A 34 -12.26 3.42 6.02
CA ASP A 34 -12.51 1.99 5.74
C ASP A 34 -11.24 1.28 5.22
N GLU A 35 -10.46 1.96 4.37
CA GLU A 35 -9.16 1.48 3.89
C GLU A 35 -8.14 1.34 5.05
N LEU A 36 -8.04 2.36 5.92
CA LEU A 36 -7.13 2.34 7.08
C LEU A 36 -7.47 1.23 8.08
N HIS A 37 -8.76 0.89 8.25
CA HIS A 37 -9.17 -0.25 9.06
C HIS A 37 -8.70 -1.61 8.50
N SER A 38 -8.36 -1.65 7.21
CA SER A 38 -7.91 -2.86 6.51
C SER A 38 -6.38 -2.91 6.34
N GLN A 39 -5.64 -2.06 7.06
CA GLN A 39 -4.19 -2.01 6.99
C GLN A 39 -3.55 -2.92 8.04
N TYR A 40 -2.79 -3.92 7.57
CA TYR A 40 -2.08 -4.87 8.42
C TYR A 40 -0.56 -4.65 8.34
N THR A 41 0.12 -4.81 9.49
CA THR A 41 1.59 -4.80 9.55
C THR A 41 2.09 -6.23 9.58
N LEU A 42 2.80 -6.64 8.54
CA LEU A 42 3.47 -7.93 8.46
C LEU A 42 4.98 -7.72 8.60
N THR A 43 5.61 -8.52 9.45
CA THR A 43 7.07 -8.54 9.62
C THR A 43 7.62 -9.86 9.10
N TYR A 44 8.75 -9.79 8.40
CA TYR A 44 9.44 -10.93 7.85
C TYR A 44 10.93 -10.80 8.13
N GLU A 45 11.49 -11.79 8.82
CA GLU A 45 12.92 -11.89 9.04
C GLU A 45 13.49 -12.95 8.09
N PRO A 46 14.45 -12.58 7.22
CA PRO A 46 15.04 -13.56 6.33
C PRO A 46 15.96 -14.52 7.08
N GLY A 47 15.81 -15.83 6.85
CA GLY A 47 16.72 -16.84 7.42
C GLY A 47 18.19 -16.71 6.97
N ASN A 48 18.47 -15.93 5.91
CA ASN A 48 19.83 -15.57 5.49
C ASN A 48 20.10 -14.09 5.79
N THR A 49 20.99 -13.85 6.75
CA THR A 49 21.38 -12.52 7.26
C THR A 49 22.39 -11.78 6.38
N ARG A 50 22.75 -12.32 5.21
CA ARG A 50 23.70 -11.67 4.28
C ARG A 50 23.22 -10.29 3.82
N THR A 51 24.11 -9.31 3.96
CA THR A 51 23.90 -7.87 3.67
C THR A 51 24.83 -7.39 2.56
N GLN A 52 24.52 -7.75 1.30
CA GLN A 52 25.33 -7.34 0.14
C GLN A 52 24.58 -6.33 -0.74
N GLY A 53 23.60 -5.62 -0.19
CA GLY A 53 22.83 -4.62 -0.93
C GLY A 53 22.00 -5.16 -2.11
N ARG A 54 21.77 -6.49 -2.19
CA ARG A 54 20.99 -7.10 -3.29
C ARG A 54 19.50 -6.86 -3.11
N TRP A 55 18.75 -6.87 -4.22
CA TRP A 55 17.29 -6.87 -4.18
C TRP A 55 16.79 -8.26 -3.74
N ARG A 56 15.83 -8.28 -2.82
CA ARG A 56 15.09 -9.47 -2.39
C ARG A 56 13.63 -9.28 -2.70
N THR A 57 13.09 -10.18 -3.51
CA THR A 57 11.66 -10.25 -3.79
C THR A 57 10.94 -10.84 -2.59
N ILE A 58 9.82 -10.22 -2.19
CA ILE A 58 8.88 -10.78 -1.23
C ILE A 58 7.48 -10.78 -1.85
N ARG A 59 6.67 -11.78 -1.54
CA ARG A 59 5.29 -11.89 -2.01
C ARG A 59 4.42 -12.34 -0.85
N VAL A 60 3.26 -11.71 -0.72
CA VAL A 60 2.18 -12.18 0.14
C VAL A 60 1.16 -12.85 -0.76
N GLU A 61 0.87 -14.11 -0.48
CA GLU A 61 -0.17 -14.88 -1.16
C GLU A 61 -1.34 -15.06 -0.20
N LEU A 62 -2.55 -14.81 -0.69
CA LEU A 62 -3.78 -14.95 0.09
C LEU A 62 -4.41 -16.30 -0.27
N GLU A 63 -4.92 -17.00 0.74
CA GLU A 63 -5.66 -18.25 0.52
C GLU A 63 -7.04 -17.98 -0.10
N GLN A 64 -7.63 -16.82 0.18
CA GLN A 64 -8.94 -16.43 -0.32
C GLN A 64 -8.83 -15.74 -1.70
N ASN A 65 -9.52 -16.29 -2.70
CA ASN A 65 -9.43 -15.82 -4.09
C ASN A 65 -10.18 -14.52 -4.38
N ASP A 66 -11.11 -14.12 -3.51
CA ASP A 66 -11.91 -12.89 -3.62
C ASP A 66 -11.25 -11.68 -2.94
N LEU A 67 -10.08 -11.87 -2.34
CA LEU A 67 -9.30 -10.82 -1.70
C LEU A 67 -8.09 -10.44 -2.54
N SER A 68 -7.70 -9.17 -2.47
CA SER A 68 -6.47 -8.69 -3.08
C SER A 68 -5.58 -8.04 -2.02
N ALA A 69 -4.29 -8.36 -2.07
CA ALA A 69 -3.28 -7.76 -1.19
C ALA A 69 -2.47 -6.73 -1.97
N ARG A 70 -2.34 -5.53 -1.39
CA ARG A 70 -1.41 -4.50 -1.84
C ARG A 70 -0.17 -4.54 -0.96
N THR A 71 0.95 -5.00 -1.50
CA THR A 71 2.18 -5.18 -0.73
C THR A 71 3.40 -4.67 -1.47
N ARG A 72 4.48 -4.43 -0.73
CA ARG A 72 5.79 -4.23 -1.35
C ARG A 72 6.17 -5.46 -2.17
N LEU A 73 6.77 -5.23 -3.34
CA LEU A 73 7.27 -6.30 -4.22
C LEU A 73 8.62 -6.88 -3.77
N GLY A 74 9.29 -6.20 -2.85
CA GLY A 74 10.64 -6.53 -2.44
C GLY A 74 11.24 -5.46 -1.54
N TYR A 75 12.46 -5.74 -1.11
CA TYR A 75 13.30 -4.81 -0.37
C TYR A 75 14.75 -4.98 -0.80
N ARG A 76 15.55 -3.93 -0.62
CA ARG A 76 17.00 -4.02 -0.81
C ARG A 76 17.64 -4.39 0.53
N GLU A 77 18.57 -5.34 0.51
CA GLU A 77 19.41 -5.64 1.68
C GLU A 77 20.12 -4.36 2.16
N ALA A 78 20.48 -4.30 3.44
CA ALA A 78 21.42 -3.30 3.90
C ALA A 78 22.74 -3.45 3.12
N ALA A 79 23.34 -2.33 2.74
CA ALA A 79 24.71 -2.27 2.24
C ALA A 79 25.60 -1.93 3.43
N GLN A 80 26.55 -2.81 3.75
CA GLN A 80 27.60 -2.56 4.74
C GLN A 80 28.82 -1.95 4.05
#